data_AF-A0A9E2D1C0-F1
#
_entry.id   AF-A0A9E2D1C0-F1
#
_cell.length_a   1.000
_cell.length_b   1.000
_cell.length_c   1.000
_cell.angle_alpha   90.00
_cell.angle_beta   90.00
_cell.angle_gamma   90.00
#
_symmetry.space_group_name_H-M   'P 1'
#
loop_
_entity.id
_entity.type
_entity.pdbx_description
1 polymer ?
#
loop_
_entity_poly.entity_id
_entity_poly.type
_entity_poly.pdbx_seq_one_letter_code
_entity_poly.pdbx_strand_id
1 'polypeptide(L)'
;MKPSKTFLLTFFFLTAFGANAAFAAPQTTCPVMGGTINKELYVDYQGKRVYFCCDYCIGEFKNDPEKYLQKLTEMGQEPSSIPDEKK
;
A
#
# COMPACT_ATOMS: atom_id res chain seq x y z
N MET A 1 -57.52 -11.68 -3.29
CA MET A 1 -57.03 -10.36 -2.85
C MET A 1 -57.25 -10.22 -1.34
N LYS A 2 -56.25 -9.63 -0.64
CA LYS A 2 -55.91 -9.61 0.82
C LYS A 2 -55.11 -10.83 1.32
N PRO A 3 -54.19 -10.70 2.31
CA PRO A 3 -53.79 -9.56 3.17
C PRO A 3 -52.27 -9.19 3.02
N SER A 4 -51.75 -7.99 3.32
CA SER A 4 -51.59 -7.22 4.58
C SER A 4 -50.71 -7.88 5.66
N LYS A 5 -49.56 -7.23 5.94
CA LYS A 5 -48.69 -7.31 7.14
C LYS A 5 -47.82 -8.59 7.27
N THR A 6 -46.58 -8.36 7.72
CA THR A 6 -45.67 -9.36 8.33
C THR A 6 -44.67 -10.07 7.42
N PHE A 7 -43.56 -9.39 7.12
CA PHE A 7 -42.21 -9.98 6.99
C PHE A 7 -41.23 -8.78 6.88
N LEU A 8 -40.72 -8.15 7.94
CA LEU A 8 -40.02 -8.73 9.09
C LEU A 8 -39.06 -9.87 8.68
N LEU A 9 -38.27 -9.62 7.64
CA LEU A 9 -36.90 -10.11 7.51
C LEU A 9 -36.02 -8.86 7.58
N THR A 10 -35.58 -8.37 8.74
CA THR A 10 -34.40 -8.94 9.43
C THR A 10 -33.46 -9.68 8.49
N PHE A 11 -33.08 -9.05 7.38
CA PHE A 11 -31.76 -9.25 6.83
C PHE A 11 -30.77 -8.66 7.83
N PHE A 12 -30.44 -9.50 8.81
CA PHE A 12 -29.11 -9.57 9.41
C PHE A 12 -28.07 -9.43 8.28
N PHE A 13 -27.68 -8.20 7.93
CA PHE A 13 -26.43 -7.97 7.23
C PHE A 13 -25.32 -8.11 8.26
N LEU A 14 -25.15 -9.37 8.67
CA LEU A 14 -24.06 -9.90 9.45
C LEU A 14 -22.85 -10.01 8.53
N THR A 15 -22.20 -8.90 8.23
CA THR A 15 -20.81 -8.93 7.78
C THR A 15 -20.12 -7.70 8.32
N ALA A 16 -19.65 -7.82 9.57
CA ALA A 16 -18.58 -6.98 10.08
C ALA A 16 -17.38 -7.16 9.14
N PHE A 17 -17.24 -6.26 8.17
CA PHE A 17 -15.99 -6.02 7.45
C PHE A 17 -15.00 -5.43 8.45
N GLY A 18 -14.43 -6.29 9.30
CA GLY A 18 -13.29 -5.99 10.13
C GLY A 18 -12.07 -5.86 9.23
N ALA A 19 -11.83 -4.66 8.69
CA ALA A 19 -10.58 -4.33 8.04
C ALA A 19 -9.46 -4.32 9.09
N ASN A 20 -8.81 -5.46 9.28
CA ASN A 20 -7.51 -5.51 9.96
C ASN A 20 -6.47 -4.86 9.06
N ALA A 21 -6.38 -3.53 9.11
CA ALA A 21 -5.27 -2.79 8.53
C ALA A 21 -4.03 -3.07 9.37
N ALA A 22 -3.14 -3.94 8.87
CA ALA A 22 -1.79 -4.05 9.40
C ALA A 22 -1.08 -2.71 9.10
N PHE A 23 -0.78 -1.95 10.15
CA PHE A 23 -0.03 -0.69 10.04
C PHE A 23 1.45 -1.01 9.86
N ALA A 24 1.91 -1.08 8.61
CA ALA A 24 3.34 -1.10 8.32
C ALA A 24 3.94 0.30 8.55
N ALA A 25 5.22 0.36 8.93
CA ALA A 25 5.89 1.63 9.15
C ALA A 25 6.12 2.35 7.81
N PRO A 26 6.11 3.70 7.77
CA PRO A 26 6.44 4.43 6.56
C PRO A 26 7.86 4.11 6.10
N GLN A 27 8.07 4.06 4.79
CA GLN A 27 9.40 3.92 4.22
C GLN A 27 10.33 5.07 4.66
N THR A 28 11.45 4.71 5.25
CA THR A 28 12.57 5.60 5.61
C THR A 28 13.90 5.15 5.01
N THR A 29 13.96 3.91 4.49
CA THR A 29 15.18 3.29 3.98
C THR A 29 15.03 2.84 2.52
N CYS A 30 16.11 2.95 1.75
CA CYS A 30 16.19 2.49 0.38
C CYS A 30 16.26 0.96 0.33
N PRO A 31 15.35 0.28 -0.40
CA PRO A 31 15.33 -1.19 -0.44
C PRO A 31 16.45 -1.82 -1.27
N VAL A 32 17.14 -1.02 -2.09
CA VAL A 32 18.24 -1.51 -2.93
C VAL A 32 19.53 -1.61 -2.12
N MET A 33 19.92 -0.51 -1.46
CA MET A 33 21.23 -0.37 -0.81
C MET A 33 21.19 -0.04 0.70
N GLY A 34 20.01 0.18 1.28
CA GLY A 34 19.89 0.46 2.72
C GLY A 34 20.17 1.92 3.15
N GLY A 35 20.42 2.83 2.20
CA GLY A 35 20.62 4.26 2.51
C GLY A 35 19.33 5.00 2.87
N THR A 36 19.45 6.19 3.47
CA THR A 36 18.31 7.10 3.74
C THR A 36 17.64 7.52 2.44
N ILE A 37 16.30 7.52 2.40
CA ILE A 37 15.55 7.90 1.20
C ILE A 37 15.65 9.40 0.88
N ASN A 38 15.61 9.74 -0.40
CA ASN A 38 15.32 11.07 -0.91
C ASN A 38 13.90 11.06 -1.50
N LYS A 39 13.03 11.99 -1.04
CA LYS A 39 11.64 12.07 -1.50
C LYS A 39 11.48 12.54 -2.95
N GLU A 40 12.53 13.09 -3.55
CA GLU A 40 12.57 13.48 -4.96
C GLU A 40 12.89 12.29 -5.88
N LEU A 41 13.44 11.20 -5.32
CA LEU A 41 13.84 10.01 -6.07
C LEU A 41 12.87 8.88 -5.79
N TYR A 42 11.90 8.69 -6.69
CA TYR A 42 10.87 7.68 -6.50
C TYR A 42 10.44 7.01 -7.81
N VAL A 43 9.77 5.88 -7.66
CA VAL A 43 9.05 5.17 -8.73
C VAL A 43 7.66 4.85 -8.22
N ASP A 44 6.67 5.18 -9.03
CA ASP A 44 5.29 4.74 -8.81
C ASP A 44 5.10 3.39 -9.48
N TYR A 45 4.75 2.37 -8.68
CA TYR A 45 4.57 0.99 -9.11
C TYR A 45 3.38 0.37 -8.39
N GLN A 46 2.43 -0.19 -9.15
CA GLN A 46 1.20 -0.82 -8.62
C GLN A 46 0.41 0.06 -7.63
N GLY A 47 0.31 1.36 -7.91
CA GLY A 47 -0.43 2.30 -7.05
C GLY A 47 0.29 2.70 -5.75
N LYS A 48 1.56 2.29 -5.59
CA LYS A 48 2.43 2.67 -4.48
C LYS A 48 3.63 3.46 -4.99
N ARG A 49 4.09 4.42 -4.19
CA ARG A 49 5.31 5.19 -4.42
C ARG A 49 6.45 4.60 -3.57
N VAL A 50 7.50 4.15 -4.25
CA VAL A 50 8.72 3.62 -3.64
C VAL A 50 9.81 4.69 -3.75
N TYR A 51 10.42 5.06 -2.63
CA TYR A 51 11.50 6.04 -2.59
C TYR A 51 12.88 5.40 -2.61
N PHE A 52 13.89 6.15 -3.06
CA PHE A 52 15.26 5.67 -3.20
C PHE A 52 16.28 6.68 -2.67
N CYS A 53 17.49 6.22 -2.38
CA CYS A 53 18.58 7.10 -1.92
C CYS A 53 19.35 7.75 -3.08
N CYS A 54 19.31 7.20 -4.29
CA CYS A 54 20.03 7.70 -5.47
C CYS A 54 19.41 7.18 -6.78
N ASP A 55 19.78 7.80 -7.92
CA ASP A 55 19.26 7.44 -9.25
C ASP A 55 19.61 6.00 -9.68
N TYR A 56 20.78 5.50 -9.27
CA TYR A 56 21.16 4.11 -9.55
C TYR A 56 20.13 3.11 -9.03
N CYS A 57 19.58 3.37 -7.83
CA CYS A 57 18.58 2.49 -7.21
C CYS A 57 17.25 2.46 -7.99
N ILE A 58 16.93 3.53 -8.73
CA ILE A 58 15.74 3.55 -9.59
C ILE A 58 15.89 2.53 -10.72
N GLY A 59 17.07 2.45 -11.33
CA GLY A 59 17.37 1.48 -12.39
C GLY A 59 17.29 0.04 -11.87
N GLU A 60 17.93 -0.22 -10.74
CA GLU A 60 17.88 -1.54 -10.09
C GLU A 60 16.45 -1.94 -9.74
N PHE A 61 15.66 -1.02 -9.18
CA PHE A 61 14.25 -1.29 -8.87
C PHE A 61 13.45 -1.67 -10.11
N LYS A 62 13.62 -0.96 -11.23
CA LYS A 62 12.90 -1.26 -12.48
C LYS A 62 13.26 -2.61 -13.09
N ASN A 63 14.48 -3.11 -12.84
CA ASN A 63 14.91 -4.42 -13.31
C ASN A 63 14.22 -5.57 -12.57
N ASP A 64 13.95 -5.39 -11.26
CA ASP A 64 13.32 -6.42 -10.43
C ASP A 64 12.47 -5.80 -9.29
N PRO A 65 11.29 -5.23 -9.62
CA PRO A 65 10.48 -4.51 -8.63
C PRO A 65 10.03 -5.38 -7.46
N GLU A 66 9.65 -6.64 -7.74
CA GLU A 66 9.10 -7.56 -6.75
C GLU A 66 10.12 -7.89 -5.65
N LYS A 67 11.38 -8.16 -6.03
CA LYS A 67 12.48 -8.38 -5.09
C LYS A 67 12.64 -7.23 -4.10
N TYR A 68 12.56 -5.98 -4.57
CA TYR A 68 12.77 -4.82 -3.71
C TYR A 68 11.53 -4.46 -2.88
N LEU A 69 10.32 -4.76 -3.36
CA LEU A 69 9.09 -4.69 -2.55
C LEU A 69 9.11 -5.71 -1.41
N GLN A 70 9.59 -6.93 -1.67
CA GLN A 70 9.78 -7.93 -0.63
C GLN A 70 10.77 -7.43 0.43
N LYS A 71 11.91 -6.87 0.01
CA LYS A 71 12.89 -6.28 0.95
C LYS A 71 12.28 -5.17 1.81
N LEU A 72 11.46 -4.28 1.25
CA LEU A 72 10.75 -3.28 2.07
C LEU A 72 9.89 -3.95 3.15
N THR A 73 9.14 -4.97 2.77
CA THR A 73 8.28 -5.73 3.68
C THR A 73 9.10 -6.41 4.78
N GLU A 74 10.25 -7.00 4.44
CA GLU A 74 11.20 -7.59 5.39
C GLU A 74 11.80 -6.55 6.36
N MET A 75 11.99 -5.32 5.89
CA MET A 75 12.40 -4.17 6.71
C MET A 75 11.26 -3.62 7.59
N GLY A 76 10.06 -4.20 7.50
CA GLY A 76 8.86 -3.73 8.20
C GLY A 76 8.34 -2.39 7.68
N GLN A 77 8.76 -2.00 6.48
CA GLN A 77 8.41 -0.73 5.85
C GLN A 77 7.48 -0.97 4.66
N GLU A 78 6.48 -0.12 4.50
CA GLU A 78 5.61 -0.16 3.34
C GLU A 78 5.89 1.05 2.43
N PRO A 79 5.93 0.85 1.10
CA PRO A 79 5.95 1.97 0.19
C PRO A 79 4.66 2.80 0.32
N SER A 80 4.83 4.11 0.25
CA SER A 80 3.73 5.07 0.43
C SER A 80 2.63 4.80 -0.59
N SER A 81 1.36 5.05 -0.26
CA SER A 81 0.38 5.31 -1.32
C SER A 81 0.89 6.49 -2.15
N ILE A 82 0.69 6.45 -3.46
CA ILE A 82 1.00 7.60 -4.32
C ILE A 82 0.21 8.77 -3.73
N PRO A 83 0.88 9.86 -3.29
CA PRO A 83 0.16 11.01 -2.78
C PRO A 83 -0.83 11.46 -3.84
N ASP A 84 -2.12 11.58 -3.50
CA ASP A 84 -3.05 12.30 -4.35
C ASP A 84 -2.46 13.70 -4.51
N GLU A 85 -1.86 13.99 -5.67
CA GLU A 85 -1.40 15.32 -6.03
C GLU A 85 -2.64 16.22 -6.01
N LYS A 86 -2.96 16.77 -4.85
CA LYS A 86 -3.80 17.96 -4.74
C LYS A 86 -3.01 19.08 -5.39
N LYS A 87 -3.24 19.20 -6.70
CA LYS A 87 -2.95 20.38 -7.52
C LYS A 87 -3.39 21.66 -6.80
#